data_AF-S9R8E3-F1
#
_entry.id   AF-S9R8E3-F1
#
_cell.length_a   1.000
_cell.length_b   1.000
_cell.length_c   1.000
_cell.angle_alpha   90.00
_cell.angle_beta   90.00
_cell.angle_gamma   90.00
#
_symmetry.space_group_name_H-M   'P 1'
#
loop_
_entity.id
_entity.type
_entity.pdbx_description
1 polymer ?
#
loop_
_entity_poly.entity_id
_entity_poly.type
_entity_poly.pdbx_seq_one_letter_code
_entity_poly.pdbx_strand_id
1 'polypeptide(L)'
;MLIEKNPIKIIYIARNKLLPMSVWISYLIFIILVLIVTFAVPNEIIIINYQAFNATQFIVISVSALAFILSMYMFGREVYSVEDFARFYTIKPDVYYGYLADYLFPSFLWCLIIIFSILKMIIVVNIAQWILELLRIIFLSLVVLAFLSTITLVIHNMNRVSNKIVQKSKELK
;
A
#
# COMPACT_ATOMS: atom_id res chain seq x y z
N MET A 1 -12.52 -20.42 17.22
CA MET A 1 -11.46 -19.38 17.08
C MET A 1 -12.17 -18.05 16.93
N LEU A 2 -11.90 -17.03 17.75
CA LEU A 2 -12.56 -15.72 17.62
C LEU A 2 -12.11 -15.05 16.31
N ILE A 3 -13.07 -14.55 15.52
CA ILE A 3 -12.79 -13.82 14.29
C ILE A 3 -12.02 -12.54 14.65
N GLU A 4 -10.84 -12.35 14.06
CA GLU A 4 -10.16 -11.07 14.17
C GLU A 4 -10.81 -10.06 13.21
N LYS A 5 -11.34 -8.98 13.78
CA LYS A 5 -12.05 -7.94 13.04
C LYS A 5 -11.28 -6.63 12.97
N ASN A 6 -10.25 -6.45 13.80
CA ASN A 6 -9.44 -5.25 13.81
C ASN A 6 -8.55 -5.20 12.56
N PRO A 7 -8.73 -4.20 11.67
CA PRO A 7 -7.97 -4.10 10.42
C PRO A 7 -6.46 -4.05 10.61
N ILE A 8 -6.00 -3.31 11.64
CA ILE A 8 -4.57 -3.16 11.94
C ILE A 8 -4.00 -4.50 12.38
N LYS A 9 -4.74 -5.24 13.21
CA LYS A 9 -4.30 -6.57 13.67
C LYS A 9 -4.29 -7.58 12.52
N ILE A 10 -5.22 -7.51 11.58
CA ILE A 10 -5.21 -8.34 10.36
C ILE A 10 -3.96 -8.08 9.53
N ILE A 11 -3.62 -6.80 9.28
CA ILE A 11 -2.38 -6.42 8.59
C ILE A 11 -1.15 -6.97 9.33
N TYR A 12 -1.13 -6.84 10.66
CA TYR A 12 -0.01 -7.33 11.48
C TYR A 12 0.16 -8.86 11.40
N ILE A 13 -0.95 -9.61 11.38
CA ILE A 13 -0.92 -11.07 11.19
C ILE A 13 -0.33 -11.43 9.82
N ALA A 14 -0.70 -10.68 8.78
CA ALA A 14 -0.24 -10.92 7.41
C ALA A 14 1.09 -10.25 7.05
N ARG A 15 1.77 -9.58 7.99
CA ARG A 15 2.91 -8.66 7.73
C ARG A 15 4.03 -9.24 6.85
N ASN A 16 4.34 -10.52 7.02
CA ASN A 16 5.41 -11.19 6.27
C ASN A 16 5.02 -11.53 4.82
N LYS A 17 3.75 -11.37 4.45
CA LYS A 17 3.19 -11.70 3.13
C LYS A 17 2.66 -10.47 2.38
N LEU A 18 2.72 -9.27 2.96
CA LEU A 18 2.17 -8.05 2.38
C LEU A 18 2.85 -7.65 1.07
N LEU A 19 4.18 -7.74 1.04
CA LEU A 19 5.00 -7.43 -0.12
C LEU A 19 6.15 -8.45 -0.20
N PRO A 20 6.57 -8.85 -1.42
CA PRO A 20 7.77 -9.65 -1.60
C PRO A 20 9.01 -8.93 -1.04
N MET A 21 9.98 -9.70 -0.52
CA MET A 21 11.22 -9.14 0.04
C MET A 21 11.99 -8.27 -0.97
N SER A 22 11.95 -8.61 -2.26
CA SER A 22 12.56 -7.82 -3.34
C SER A 22 11.94 -6.42 -3.45
N VAL A 23 10.63 -6.27 -3.23
CA VAL A 23 9.95 -4.97 -3.23
C VAL A 23 10.36 -4.15 -2.02
N TRP A 24 10.48 -4.77 -0.84
CA TRP A 24 11.00 -4.11 0.36
C TRP A 24 12.43 -3.60 0.18
N ILE A 25 13.31 -4.42 -0.41
CA ILE A 25 14.70 -4.03 -0.70
C ILE A 25 14.72 -2.85 -1.67
N SER A 26 13.96 -2.92 -2.76
CA SER A 26 13.90 -1.85 -3.76
C SER A 26 13.38 -0.54 -3.17
N TYR A 27 12.35 -0.63 -2.32
CA TYR A 27 11.79 0.51 -1.59
C TYR A 27 12.84 1.15 -0.64
N LEU A 28 13.59 0.33 0.09
CA LEU A 28 14.64 0.81 0.99
C LEU A 28 15.79 1.48 0.23
N ILE A 29 16.21 0.91 -0.91
CA ILE A 29 17.21 1.52 -1.80
C ILE A 29 16.72 2.89 -2.28
N PHE A 30 15.46 3.00 -2.71
CA PHE A 30 14.87 4.26 -3.14
C PHE A 30 14.95 5.33 -2.04
N ILE A 31 14.56 4.99 -0.79
CA ILE A 31 14.63 5.94 0.34
C ILE A 31 16.07 6.40 0.58
N ILE A 32 17.03 5.48 0.59
CA ILE A 32 18.44 5.80 0.81
C ILE A 32 18.96 6.75 -0.26
N LEU A 33 18.63 6.50 -1.53
CA LEU A 33 19.03 7.37 -2.63
C LEU A 33 18.47 8.79 -2.46
N VAL A 34 17.19 8.92 -2.11
CA VAL A 34 16.57 10.24 -1.87
C VAL A 34 17.22 10.96 -0.68
N LEU A 35 17.57 10.24 0.39
CA LEU A 35 18.27 10.82 1.53
C LEU A 35 19.68 11.31 1.16
N ILE A 36 20.45 10.51 0.42
CA ILE A 36 21.79 10.89 -0.05
C ILE A 36 21.71 12.13 -0.94
N VAL A 37 20.80 12.13 -1.91
CA VAL A 37 20.62 13.26 -2.84
C VAL A 37 20.21 14.53 -2.09
N THR A 38 19.40 14.42 -1.04
CA THR A 38 18.92 15.61 -0.31
C THR A 38 19.95 16.18 0.66
N PHE A 39 20.69 15.33 1.37
CA PHE A 39 21.53 15.77 2.50
C PHE A 39 23.04 15.67 2.25
N ALA A 40 23.49 14.86 1.29
CA ALA A 40 24.91 14.63 1.04
C ALA A 40 25.38 15.21 -0.30
N VAL A 41 24.49 15.39 -1.28
CA VAL A 41 24.82 15.99 -2.58
C VAL A 41 24.66 17.52 -2.49
N PRO A 42 25.69 18.31 -2.87
CA PRO A 42 25.56 19.76 -2.93
C PRO A 42 24.42 20.19 -3.88
N ASN A 43 23.67 21.23 -3.47
CA ASN A 43 22.56 21.78 -4.25
C ASN A 43 22.98 22.29 -5.64
N GLU A 44 24.26 22.54 -5.88
CA GLU A 44 24.80 22.95 -7.18
C GLU A 44 24.75 21.82 -8.22
N ILE A 45 24.64 20.56 -7.78
CA ILE A 45 24.68 19.39 -8.65
C ILE A 45 23.24 18.90 -8.94
N ILE A 46 22.43 18.69 -7.89
CA ILE A 46 21.04 18.21 -8.01
C ILE A 46 20.19 18.94 -6.96
N ILE A 47 19.06 19.51 -7.38
CA ILE A 47 18.06 20.11 -6.48
C ILE A 47 16.74 19.33 -6.62
N ILE A 48 16.29 18.70 -5.54
CA ILE A 48 14.95 18.11 -5.50
C ILE A 48 13.93 19.23 -5.26
N ASN A 49 13.08 19.50 -6.25
CA ASN A 49 12.00 20.47 -6.11
C ASN A 49 10.85 19.91 -5.28
N TYR A 50 11.00 20.04 -3.97
CA TYR A 50 9.98 19.66 -3.01
C TYR A 50 8.71 20.54 -3.03
N GLN A 51 8.73 21.70 -3.70
CA GLN A 51 7.56 22.57 -3.82
C GLN A 51 6.54 22.05 -4.84
N ALA A 52 6.95 21.16 -5.74
CA ALA A 52 6.04 20.45 -6.64
C ALA A 52 5.04 19.54 -5.88
N PHE A 53 5.31 19.20 -4.61
CA PHE A 53 4.45 18.36 -3.79
C PHE A 53 3.29 19.17 -3.17
N ASN A 54 2.25 19.41 -3.97
CA ASN A 54 1.02 20.03 -3.49
C ASN A 54 0.14 19.00 -2.75
N ALA A 55 -0.19 19.28 -1.47
CA ALA A 55 -0.98 18.40 -0.62
C ALA A 55 -2.36 18.09 -1.22
N THR A 56 -2.99 19.05 -1.88
CA THR A 56 -4.32 18.89 -2.47
C THR A 56 -4.33 17.84 -3.58
N GLN A 57 -3.24 17.71 -4.34
CA GLN A 57 -3.11 16.68 -5.37
C GLN A 57 -3.09 15.27 -4.75
N PHE A 58 -2.41 15.11 -3.61
CA PHE A 58 -2.36 13.81 -2.92
C PHE A 58 -3.69 13.41 -2.30
N ILE A 59 -4.55 14.36 -1.90
CA ILE A 59 -5.92 14.05 -1.46
C ILE A 59 -6.69 13.40 -2.62
N VAL A 60 -6.67 14.02 -3.81
CA VAL A 60 -7.38 13.52 -4.99
C VAL A 60 -6.85 12.15 -5.43
N ILE A 61 -5.51 11.99 -5.47
CA ILE A 61 -4.88 10.71 -5.81
C ILE A 61 -5.29 9.62 -4.81
N SER A 62 -5.26 9.93 -3.52
CA SER A 62 -5.58 8.95 -2.47
C SER A 62 -7.04 8.52 -2.49
N VAL A 63 -7.98 9.45 -2.68
CA VAL A 63 -9.41 9.12 -2.81
C VAL A 63 -9.65 8.24 -4.03
N SER A 64 -9.01 8.56 -5.16
CA SER A 64 -9.08 7.75 -6.38
C SER A 64 -8.51 6.34 -6.17
N ALA A 65 -7.39 6.23 -5.46
CA ALA A 65 -6.77 4.95 -5.12
C ALA A 65 -7.65 4.12 -4.17
N LEU A 66 -8.28 4.74 -3.18
CA LEU A 66 -9.23 4.07 -2.27
C LEU A 66 -10.45 3.53 -3.04
N ALA A 67 -11.02 4.31 -3.95
CA ALA A 67 -12.10 3.87 -4.83
C ALA A 67 -11.66 2.67 -5.69
N PHE A 68 -10.46 2.75 -6.27
CA PHE A 68 -9.87 1.65 -7.03
C PHE A 68 -9.68 0.38 -6.19
N ILE A 69 -9.15 0.48 -4.97
CA ILE A 69 -8.96 -0.66 -4.06
C ILE A 69 -10.32 -1.29 -3.70
N LEU A 70 -11.35 -0.48 -3.48
CA LEU A 70 -12.71 -0.98 -3.23
C LEU A 70 -13.25 -1.75 -4.44
N SER A 71 -13.09 -1.22 -5.66
CA SER A 71 -13.45 -1.94 -6.89
C SER A 71 -12.69 -3.25 -7.04
N MET A 72 -11.39 -3.27 -6.73
CA MET A 72 -10.59 -4.50 -6.72
C MET A 72 -11.05 -5.51 -5.68
N TYR A 73 -11.54 -5.05 -4.52
CA TYR A 73 -12.12 -5.92 -3.49
C TYR A 73 -13.41 -6.57 -3.96
N MET A 74 -14.30 -5.78 -4.59
CA MET A 74 -15.53 -6.28 -5.19
C MET A 74 -15.23 -7.31 -6.28
N PHE A 75 -14.28 -7.02 -7.16
CA PHE A 75 -13.82 -7.96 -8.18
C PHE A 75 -13.26 -9.26 -7.57
N GLY A 76 -12.37 -9.18 -6.59
CA GLY A 76 -11.78 -10.37 -5.95
C GLY A 76 -12.82 -11.24 -5.25
N ARG A 77 -13.89 -10.63 -4.73
CA ARG A 77 -15.04 -11.34 -4.15
C ARG A 77 -15.89 -12.08 -5.19
N GLU A 78 -15.87 -11.69 -6.46
CA GLU A 78 -16.54 -12.43 -7.53
C GLU A 78 -15.76 -13.68 -7.96
N VAL A 79 -14.42 -13.67 -7.75
CA VAL A 79 -13.54 -14.80 -8.10
C VAL A 79 -13.69 -15.98 -7.13
N TYR A 80 -13.89 -15.71 -5.85
CA TYR A 80 -14.02 -16.72 -4.80
C TYR A 80 -15.43 -16.70 -4.21
N SER A 81 -16.05 -17.88 -4.09
CA SER A 81 -17.38 -17.98 -3.48
C SER A 81 -17.29 -17.84 -1.95
N VAL A 82 -18.45 -17.68 -1.29
CA VAL A 82 -18.50 -17.63 0.18
C VAL A 82 -17.97 -18.92 0.79
N GLU A 83 -18.23 -20.06 0.14
CA GLU A 83 -17.73 -21.38 0.54
C GLU A 83 -16.21 -21.47 0.44
N ASP A 84 -15.60 -20.87 -0.59
CA ASP A 84 -14.13 -20.79 -0.71
C ASP A 84 -13.54 -20.01 0.48
N PHE A 85 -14.12 -18.85 0.81
CA PHE A 85 -13.65 -18.05 1.94
C PHE A 85 -13.88 -18.73 3.29
N ALA A 86 -15.00 -19.41 3.49
CA ALA A 86 -15.27 -20.20 4.68
C ALA A 86 -14.24 -21.34 4.83
N ARG A 87 -13.88 -22.00 3.73
CA ARG A 87 -12.85 -23.04 3.71
C ARG A 87 -11.47 -22.47 4.03
N PHE A 88 -11.10 -21.32 3.47
CA PHE A 88 -9.84 -20.65 3.81
C PHE A 88 -9.83 -20.28 5.29
N TYR A 89 -10.90 -19.69 5.80
CA TYR A 89 -11.00 -19.32 7.21
C TYR A 89 -10.78 -20.51 8.16
N THR A 90 -11.42 -21.65 7.88
CA THR A 90 -11.36 -22.82 8.77
C THR A 90 -10.06 -23.62 8.62
N ILE A 91 -9.56 -23.80 7.39
CA ILE A 91 -8.44 -24.72 7.10
C ILE A 91 -7.10 -23.98 6.96
N LYS A 92 -7.10 -22.78 6.36
CA LYS A 92 -5.91 -21.98 6.04
C LYS A 92 -6.11 -20.51 6.40
N PRO A 93 -6.25 -20.17 7.70
CA PRO A 93 -6.57 -18.82 8.14
C PRO A 93 -5.53 -17.79 7.69
N ASP A 94 -4.28 -18.22 7.47
CA ASP A 94 -3.21 -17.40 6.92
C ASP A 94 -3.48 -16.93 5.48
N VAL A 95 -4.18 -17.73 4.67
CA VAL A 95 -4.62 -17.36 3.32
C VAL A 95 -5.79 -16.39 3.40
N TYR A 96 -6.73 -16.63 4.32
CA TYR A 96 -7.87 -15.73 4.55
C TYR A 96 -7.44 -14.34 5.01
N TYR A 97 -6.58 -14.25 6.03
CA TYR A 97 -6.08 -12.96 6.51
C TYR A 97 -5.11 -12.31 5.53
N GLY A 98 -4.33 -13.09 4.76
CA GLY A 98 -3.55 -12.58 3.64
C GLY A 98 -4.43 -11.92 2.58
N TYR A 99 -5.55 -12.57 2.22
CA TYR A 99 -6.52 -12.02 1.28
C TYR A 99 -7.05 -10.66 1.74
N LEU A 100 -7.46 -10.54 3.00
CA LEU A 100 -7.96 -9.28 3.56
C LEU A 100 -6.86 -8.21 3.64
N ALA A 101 -5.66 -8.60 4.07
CA ALA A 101 -4.54 -7.69 4.23
C ALA A 101 -4.10 -7.06 2.90
N ASP A 102 -4.21 -7.78 1.78
CA ASP A 102 -3.91 -7.24 0.44
C ASP A 102 -4.74 -6.00 0.09
N TYR A 103 -5.94 -5.85 0.67
CA TYR A 103 -6.78 -4.66 0.49
C TYR A 103 -6.60 -3.65 1.62
N LEU A 104 -6.55 -4.14 2.86
CA LEU A 104 -6.47 -3.29 4.05
C LEU A 104 -5.15 -2.51 4.12
N PHE A 105 -4.04 -3.12 3.74
CA PHE A 105 -2.72 -2.50 3.80
C PHE A 105 -2.60 -1.27 2.89
N PRO A 106 -2.82 -1.36 1.56
CA PRO A 106 -2.78 -0.16 0.71
C PRO A 106 -3.85 0.86 1.12
N SER A 107 -5.06 0.42 1.51
CA SER A 107 -6.11 1.34 1.99
C SER A 107 -5.66 2.14 3.21
N PHE A 108 -5.02 1.47 4.17
CA PHE A 108 -4.49 2.11 5.37
C PHE A 108 -3.44 3.17 5.03
N LEU A 109 -2.51 2.86 4.11
CA LEU A 109 -1.48 3.80 3.67
C LEU A 109 -2.09 5.04 2.99
N TRP A 110 -3.05 4.85 2.09
CA TRP A 110 -3.76 5.96 1.44
C TRP A 110 -4.55 6.81 2.44
N CYS A 111 -5.18 6.19 3.43
CA CYS A 111 -5.84 6.92 4.52
C CYS A 111 -4.85 7.78 5.32
N LEU A 112 -3.66 7.26 5.64
CA LEU A 112 -2.62 8.05 6.30
C LEU A 112 -2.17 9.24 5.45
N ILE A 113 -2.00 9.05 4.13
CA ILE A 113 -1.63 10.12 3.21
C ILE A 113 -2.70 11.22 3.18
N ILE A 114 -3.99 10.87 3.17
CA ILE A 114 -5.09 11.84 3.26
C ILE A 114 -5.00 12.64 4.55
N ILE A 115 -4.85 11.96 5.69
CA ILE A 115 -4.76 12.61 7.00
C ILE A 115 -3.60 13.60 7.01
N PHE A 116 -2.39 13.19 6.60
CA PHE A 116 -1.24 14.08 6.56
C PHE A 116 -1.42 15.24 5.58
N SER A 117 -2.07 15.01 4.43
CA SER A 117 -2.34 16.05 3.44
C SER A 117 -3.31 17.11 3.98
N ILE A 118 -4.36 16.70 4.70
CA ILE A 118 -5.31 17.60 5.37
C ILE A 118 -4.60 18.37 6.48
N LEU A 119 -3.82 17.69 7.33
CA LEU A 119 -3.10 18.32 8.43
C LEU A 119 -2.14 19.40 7.91
N LYS A 120 -1.42 19.15 6.80
CA LYS A 120 -0.54 20.15 6.16
C LYS A 120 -1.29 21.40 5.69
N MET A 121 -2.57 21.29 5.32
CA MET A 121 -3.37 22.46 4.90
C MET A 121 -3.80 23.34 6.09
N ILE A 122 -3.91 22.74 7.28
CA ILE A 122 -4.42 23.43 8.47
C ILE A 122 -3.28 23.92 9.36
N ILE A 123 -2.20 23.14 9.47
CA ILE A 123 -1.11 23.38 10.40
C ILE A 123 0.05 24.06 9.68
N VAL A 124 0.33 25.31 10.07
CA VAL A 124 1.56 25.99 9.70
C VAL A 124 2.65 25.60 10.68
N VAL A 125 3.69 24.91 10.19
CA VAL A 125 4.80 24.43 11.01
C VAL A 125 6.02 25.29 10.73
N ASN A 126 6.53 25.99 11.75
CA ASN A 126 7.78 26.74 11.67
C ASN A 126 8.91 25.95 12.36
N ILE A 127 9.65 25.18 11.57
CA ILE A 127 10.74 24.30 12.02
C ILE A 127 11.96 24.50 11.13
N ALA A 128 13.11 24.00 11.57
CA ALA A 128 14.33 24.05 10.79
C ALA A 128 14.16 23.37 9.42
N GLN A 129 14.75 23.97 8.38
CA GLN A 129 14.59 23.55 6.98
C GLN A 129 14.95 22.07 6.76
N TRP A 130 16.03 21.58 7.37
CA TRP A 130 16.45 20.19 7.24
C TRP A 130 15.42 19.20 7.81
N ILE A 131 14.73 19.56 8.90
CA ILE A 131 13.64 18.75 9.47
C ILE A 131 12.46 18.72 8.52
N LEU A 132 12.13 19.87 7.94
CA LEU A 132 11.05 20.01 6.98
C LEU A 132 11.30 19.14 5.73
N GLU A 133 12.52 19.13 5.22
CA GLU A 133 12.93 18.25 4.11
C GLU A 133 12.85 16.77 4.48
N LEU A 134 13.31 16.40 5.68
CA LEU A 134 13.17 15.03 6.17
C LEU A 134 11.70 14.58 6.25
N LEU A 135 10.81 15.42 6.77
CA LEU A 135 9.37 15.14 6.83
C LEU A 135 8.76 14.97 5.43
N ARG A 136 9.22 15.75 4.44
CA ARG A 136 8.79 15.60 3.05
C ARG A 136 9.25 14.28 2.44
N ILE A 137 10.47 13.83 2.76
CA ILE A 137 10.98 12.52 2.33
C ILE A 137 10.17 11.39 2.98
N ILE A 138 9.84 11.50 4.27
CA ILE A 138 8.99 10.52 4.96
C ILE A 138 7.59 10.46 4.32
N PHE A 139 7.02 11.62 3.98
CA PHE A 139 5.73 11.65 3.29
C PHE A 139 5.82 11.03 1.89
N LEU A 140 6.87 11.35 1.12
CA LEU A 140 7.12 10.76 -0.19
C LEU A 140 7.30 9.25 -0.11
N SER A 141 8.03 8.75 0.88
CA SER A 141 8.24 7.30 1.06
C SER A 141 6.91 6.60 1.34
N LEU A 142 6.04 7.19 2.18
CA LEU A 142 4.70 6.68 2.43
C LEU A 142 3.86 6.60 1.14
N VAL A 143 3.91 7.64 0.30
CA VAL A 143 3.23 7.67 -1.00
C VAL A 143 3.74 6.55 -1.92
N VAL A 144 5.06 6.39 -2.03
CA VAL A 144 5.66 5.34 -2.87
C VAL A 144 5.27 3.95 -2.37
N LEU A 145 5.26 3.73 -1.04
CA LEU A 145 4.82 2.47 -0.46
C LEU A 145 3.34 2.18 -0.74
N ALA A 146 2.48 3.21 -0.68
CA ALA A 146 1.06 3.09 -1.01
C ALA A 146 0.87 2.71 -2.49
N PHE A 147 1.65 3.28 -3.40
CA PHE A 147 1.64 2.88 -4.81
C PHE A 147 2.10 1.44 -5.02
N LEU A 148 3.24 1.04 -4.44
CA LEU A 148 3.78 -0.31 -4.59
C LEU A 148 2.83 -1.39 -4.04
N SER A 149 2.20 -1.12 -2.89
CA SER A 149 1.20 -2.01 -2.31
C SER A 149 -0.07 -2.09 -3.16
N THR A 150 -0.51 -0.98 -3.76
CA THR A 150 -1.65 -0.97 -4.67
C THR A 150 -1.37 -1.79 -5.94
N ILE A 151 -0.17 -1.68 -6.52
CA ILE A 151 0.24 -2.51 -7.67
C ILE A 151 0.31 -3.99 -7.27
N THR A 152 0.84 -4.29 -6.09
CA THR A 152 0.91 -5.67 -5.60
C THR A 152 -0.48 -6.29 -5.44
N LEU A 153 -1.46 -5.52 -4.95
CA LEU A 153 -2.86 -5.92 -4.92
C LEU A 153 -3.39 -6.29 -6.32
N VAL A 154 -3.07 -5.51 -7.35
CA VAL A 154 -3.47 -5.82 -8.73
C VAL A 154 -2.89 -7.15 -9.19
N ILE A 155 -1.60 -7.37 -8.96
CA ILE A 155 -0.91 -8.61 -9.30
C ILE A 155 -1.53 -9.81 -8.57
N HIS A 156 -1.82 -9.66 -7.28
CA HIS A 156 -2.48 -10.71 -6.49
C HIS A 156 -3.86 -11.05 -7.05
N ASN A 157 -4.67 -10.05 -7.45
CA ASN A 157 -5.96 -10.29 -8.08
C ASN A 157 -5.85 -11.00 -9.44
N MET A 158 -4.92 -10.59 -10.31
CA MET A 158 -4.65 -11.28 -11.57
C MET A 158 -4.23 -12.75 -11.35
N ASN A 159 -3.39 -13.00 -10.34
CA ASN A 159 -2.97 -14.36 -9.98
C ASN A 159 -4.13 -15.20 -9.44
N ARG A 160 -5.01 -14.63 -8.61
CA ARG A 160 -6.19 -15.32 -8.08
C ARG A 160 -7.12 -15.78 -9.20
N VAL A 161 -7.42 -14.89 -10.14
CA VAL A 161 -8.22 -15.21 -11.35
C VAL A 161 -7.56 -16.32 -12.14
N SER A 162 -6.28 -16.15 -12.48
CA SER A 162 -5.53 -17.13 -13.28
C SER A 162 -5.52 -18.51 -12.62
N ASN A 163 -5.30 -18.57 -11.30
CA ASN A 163 -5.30 -19.82 -10.55
C ASN A 163 -6.68 -20.48 -10.53
N LYS A 164 -7.77 -19.71 -10.37
CA LYS A 164 -9.15 -20.24 -10.40
C LYS A 164 -9.48 -20.81 -11.78
N ILE A 165 -9.08 -20.13 -12.86
CA ILE A 165 -9.23 -20.62 -14.24
C ILE A 165 -8.46 -21.92 -14.44
N VAL A 166 -7.19 -21.98 -14.02
CA VAL A 166 -6.37 -23.19 -14.12
C VAL A 166 -7.00 -24.34 -13.34
N GLN A 167 -7.48 -24.11 -12.12
CA GLN A 167 -8.17 -25.14 -11.34
C GLN A 167 -9.42 -25.66 -12.09
N LYS A 168 -10.27 -24.75 -12.58
CA LYS A 168 -11.49 -25.15 -13.28
C LYS A 168 -11.20 -25.88 -14.59
N SER A 169 -10.15 -25.48 -15.31
CA SER A 169 -9.73 -26.15 -16.55
C SER A 169 -9.31 -27.60 -16.34
N LYS A 170 -8.78 -27.94 -15.15
CA LYS A 170 -8.39 -29.31 -14.79
C LYS A 170 -9.60 -30.20 -14.45
N GLU A 171 -10.71 -29.62 -13.99
CA GLU A 171 -11.96 -30.35 -13.72
C GLU A 171 -12.73 -30.70 -15.00
N LEU A 172 -12.43 -30.00 -16.11
CA LEU A 172 -13.05 -30.21 -17.41
C LEU A 172 -12.29 -31.21 -18.30
N LYS A 173 -11.11 -31.66 -17.87
CA LYS A 173 -10.29 -32.69 -18.52
C LYS A 173 -10.46 -34.02 -17.81
#